data_AF-X0ZK44-F1
#
_entry.id   AF-X0ZK44-F1
#
_cell.length_a   1.000
_cell.length_b   1.000
_cell.length_c   1.000
_cell.angle_alpha   90.00
_cell.angle_beta   90.00
_cell.angle_gamma   90.00
#
_symmetry.space_group_name_H-M   'P 1'
#
loop_
_entity.id
_entity.type
_entity.pdbx_description
1 polymer ?
#
loop_
_entity_poly.entity_id
_entity_poly.type
_entity_poly.pdbx_seq_one_letter_code
_entity_poly.pdbx_strand_id
1 'polypeptide(L)'
;MSNIDVKKEFHQFGKYMQIAAILTLTTMAAGMTGLIASIFIFVALRCIKRANYHVNNSSLDEFRSKFIRGFISRICGTAILITGVVNLVFFFLTLFSFIPTSFPVYISLYMSIILIGSGLAFIFLGVAAEMGAWKNLKIFFENNSEMFPTHISKEVIEGCDKLKTGTLLSALGFLIVPGIIGFIFQVQGYFKLATLRKLSKSDAPKTSELQVKLPEPLPVNNLEGRVKFCPNCGAELSGLGRFCAQCGSEIN
;
A
#
# COMPACT_ATOMS: atom_id res chain seq x y z
N MET A 1 24.59 7.79 -7.96
CA MET A 1 23.71 7.77 -6.76
C MET A 1 22.62 6.75 -7.02
N SER A 2 22.37 5.81 -6.09
CA SER A 2 21.96 4.46 -6.50
C SER A 2 20.44 4.24 -6.55
N ASN A 3 19.99 3.53 -7.59
CA ASN A 3 18.63 2.99 -7.74
C ASN A 3 18.15 2.20 -6.49
N ILE A 4 19.10 1.73 -5.67
CA ILE A 4 18.87 1.02 -4.41
C ILE A 4 18.06 1.86 -3.40
N ASP A 5 18.31 3.17 -3.31
CA ASP A 5 17.61 4.04 -2.34
C ASP A 5 16.14 4.23 -2.72
N VAL A 6 15.86 4.39 -4.02
CA VAL A 6 14.49 4.50 -4.55
C VAL A 6 13.72 3.20 -4.34
N LYS A 7 14.31 2.05 -4.69
CA LYS A 7 13.70 0.72 -4.48
C LYS A 7 13.39 0.47 -3.00
N LYS A 8 14.26 0.88 -2.09
CA LYS A 8 14.05 0.76 -0.64
C LYS A 8 12.83 1.57 -0.16
N GLU A 9 12.63 2.78 -0.67
CA GLU A 9 11.47 3.60 -0.31
C GLU A 9 10.16 3.00 -0.85
N PHE A 10 10.14 2.50 -2.09
CA PHE A 10 8.96 1.81 -2.64
C PHE A 10 8.68 0.48 -1.94
N HIS A 11 9.72 -0.24 -1.50
CA HIS A 11 9.58 -1.42 -0.64
C HIS A 11 8.86 -1.10 0.67
N GLN A 12 9.28 -0.01 1.34
CA GLN A 12 8.63 0.45 2.57
C GLN A 12 7.19 0.91 2.32
N PHE A 13 6.97 1.65 1.23
CA PHE A 13 5.62 2.03 0.80
C PHE A 13 4.73 0.80 0.65
N GLY A 14 5.18 -0.23 -0.07
CA GLY A 14 4.44 -1.49 -0.25
C GLY A 14 4.10 -2.19 1.07
N LYS A 15 5.01 -2.18 2.06
CA LYS A 15 4.72 -2.71 3.41
C LYS A 15 3.59 -1.97 4.09
N TYR A 16 3.60 -0.64 4.06
CA TYR A 16 2.53 0.16 4.67
C TYR A 16 1.19 0.02 3.94
N MET A 17 1.21 -0.10 2.60
CA MET A 17 0.00 -0.40 1.83
C MET A 17 -0.59 -1.77 2.19
N GLN A 18 0.24 -2.77 2.50
CA GLN A 18 -0.23 -4.07 2.97
C GLN A 18 -0.95 -3.95 4.33
N ILE A 19 -0.33 -3.23 5.27
CA ILE A 19 -0.91 -3.01 6.61
C ILE A 19 -2.23 -2.26 6.47
N ALA A 20 -2.27 -1.20 5.66
CA ALA A 20 -3.48 -0.46 5.36
C ALA A 20 -4.57 -1.36 4.75
N ALA A 21 -4.23 -2.26 3.82
CA ALA A 21 -5.17 -3.20 3.23
C ALA A 21 -5.82 -4.13 4.26
N ILE A 22 -5.01 -4.72 5.14
CA ILE A 22 -5.48 -5.62 6.20
C ILE A 22 -6.39 -4.86 7.19
N LEU A 23 -5.97 -3.68 7.63
CA LEU A 23 -6.76 -2.84 8.55
C LEU A 23 -8.06 -2.35 7.91
N THR A 24 -8.03 -2.03 6.62
CA THR A 24 -9.23 -1.65 5.86
C THR A 24 -10.20 -2.82 5.82
N LEU A 25 -9.72 -4.03 5.52
CA LEU A 25 -10.53 -5.25 5.51
C LEU A 25 -11.21 -5.52 6.86
N THR A 26 -10.50 -5.31 7.98
CA THR A 26 -11.06 -5.51 9.33
C THR A 26 -12.04 -4.42 9.76
N THR A 27 -12.20 -3.33 8.98
CA THR A 27 -13.05 -2.19 9.36
C THR A 27 -14.53 -2.56 9.40
N MET A 28 -14.96 -3.54 8.59
CA MET A 28 -16.33 -4.05 8.66
C MET A 28 -16.65 -4.75 10.00
N ALA A 29 -15.65 -5.31 10.68
CA ALA A 29 -15.83 -6.02 11.94
C ALA A 29 -15.64 -5.12 13.17
N ALA A 30 -14.67 -4.20 13.13
CA ALA A 30 -14.21 -3.47 14.31
C ALA A 30 -14.48 -1.95 14.29
N GLY A 31 -14.98 -1.39 13.18
CA GLY A 31 -15.37 0.03 13.02
C GLY A 31 -14.21 1.05 13.09
N MET A 32 -13.41 1.01 14.16
CA MET A 32 -12.31 1.95 14.44
C MET A 32 -11.04 1.69 13.62
N THR A 33 -10.87 0.51 13.03
CA THR A 33 -9.64 0.16 12.30
C THR A 33 -9.43 1.01 11.05
N GLY A 34 -10.47 1.64 10.49
CA GLY A 34 -10.36 2.54 9.34
C GLY A 34 -9.55 3.81 9.64
N LEU A 35 -9.65 4.34 10.87
CA LEU A 35 -8.84 5.48 11.31
C LEU A 35 -7.36 5.08 11.43
N ILE A 36 -7.09 3.89 11.96
CA ILE A 36 -5.73 3.35 12.07
C ILE A 36 -5.15 3.10 10.66
N ALA A 37 -5.93 2.54 9.74
CA ALA A 37 -5.52 2.35 8.34
C ALA A 37 -5.08 3.68 7.70
N SER A 38 -5.82 4.76 7.97
CA SER A 38 -5.49 6.10 7.48
C SER A 38 -4.12 6.57 7.95
N ILE A 39 -3.76 6.32 9.22
CA ILE A 39 -2.42 6.66 9.75
C ILE A 39 -1.32 5.98 8.92
N PHE A 40 -1.49 4.68 8.62
CA PHE A 40 -0.51 3.94 7.82
C PHE A 40 -0.42 4.45 6.37
N ILE A 41 -1.53 4.91 5.78
CA ILE A 41 -1.49 5.57 4.46
C ILE A 41 -0.66 6.85 4.53
N PHE A 42 -0.79 7.67 5.57
CA PHE A 42 0.05 8.87 5.74
C PHE A 42 1.53 8.54 5.93
N VAL A 43 1.84 7.46 6.65
CA VAL A 43 3.22 6.95 6.75
C VAL A 43 3.73 6.50 5.38
N ALA A 44 2.90 5.83 4.57
CA ALA A 44 3.24 5.45 3.20
C ALA A 44 3.52 6.68 2.31
N LEU A 45 2.73 7.76 2.42
CA LEU A 45 2.98 9.01 1.70
C LEU A 45 4.33 9.65 2.05
N ARG A 46 4.85 9.44 3.26
CA ARG A 46 6.20 9.88 3.63
C ARG A 46 7.27 9.12 2.86
N CYS A 47 7.09 7.83 2.60
CA CYS A 47 7.98 7.04 1.74
C CYS A 47 7.96 7.59 0.31
N ILE A 48 6.78 7.92 -0.23
CA ILE A 48 6.69 8.53 -1.57
C ILE A 48 7.38 9.89 -1.63
N LYS A 49 7.24 10.73 -0.59
CA LYS A 49 7.99 11.99 -0.49
C LYS A 49 9.49 11.75 -0.55
N ARG A 50 10.00 10.75 0.18
CA ARG A 50 11.43 10.37 0.16
C ARG A 50 11.88 9.83 -1.19
N ALA A 51 11.11 8.93 -1.80
CA ALA A 51 11.39 8.46 -3.14
C ALA A 51 11.43 9.61 -4.16
N ASN A 52 10.52 10.58 -4.03
CA ASN A 52 10.47 11.70 -4.96
C ASN A 52 11.65 12.66 -4.85
N TYR A 53 12.29 12.79 -3.68
CA TYR A 53 13.53 13.55 -3.56
C TYR A 53 14.66 13.00 -4.44
N HIS A 54 14.62 11.70 -4.76
CA HIS A 54 15.64 11.05 -5.58
C HIS A 54 15.25 10.97 -7.06
N VAL A 55 13.98 10.73 -7.36
CA VAL A 55 13.50 10.60 -8.76
C VAL A 55 13.14 11.95 -9.38
N ASN A 56 12.82 12.95 -8.55
CA ASN A 56 12.41 14.30 -8.96
C ASN A 56 11.28 14.29 -10.02
N ASN A 57 10.18 13.59 -9.72
CA ASN A 57 9.05 13.41 -10.63
C ASN A 57 7.82 14.18 -10.16
N SER A 58 7.28 15.05 -11.02
CA SER A 58 6.08 15.84 -10.72
C SER A 58 4.86 14.99 -10.38
N SER A 59 4.72 13.80 -10.96
CA SER A 59 3.56 12.92 -10.73
C SER A 59 3.50 12.40 -9.29
N LEU A 60 4.66 12.15 -8.65
CA LEU A 60 4.70 11.72 -7.24
C LEU A 60 4.38 12.87 -6.29
N ASP A 61 4.86 14.09 -6.59
CA ASP A 61 4.53 15.26 -5.79
C ASP A 61 3.04 15.58 -5.87
N GLU A 62 2.49 15.60 -7.10
CA GLU A 62 1.07 15.83 -7.29
C GLU A 62 0.21 14.71 -6.69
N PHE A 63 0.63 13.44 -6.77
CA PHE A 63 -0.06 12.33 -6.09
C PHE A 63 -0.19 12.65 -4.60
N ARG A 64 0.91 12.96 -3.93
CA ARG A 64 0.92 13.23 -2.49
C ARG A 64 0.07 14.46 -2.15
N SER A 65 0.25 15.56 -2.87
CA SER A 65 -0.48 16.81 -2.63
C SER A 65 -1.99 16.63 -2.81
N LYS A 66 -2.42 16.04 -3.94
CA LYS A 66 -3.83 15.76 -4.22
C LYS A 66 -4.45 14.78 -3.23
N PHE A 67 -3.70 13.76 -2.80
CA PHE A 67 -4.19 12.80 -1.80
C PHE A 67 -4.45 13.49 -0.46
N ILE A 68 -3.48 14.28 0.04
CA ILE A 68 -3.62 14.99 1.32
C ILE A 68 -4.78 15.99 1.25
N ARG A 69 -4.85 16.79 0.18
CA ARG A 69 -5.96 17.74 -0.03
C ARG A 69 -7.31 17.02 -0.08
N GLY A 70 -7.38 15.89 -0.79
CA GLY A 70 -8.58 15.07 -0.88
C GLY A 70 -9.03 14.55 0.49
N PHE A 71 -8.11 14.01 1.27
CA PHE A 71 -8.38 13.50 2.61
C PHE A 71 -8.90 14.58 3.57
N ILE A 72 -8.23 15.75 3.62
CA ILE A 72 -8.66 16.88 4.48
C ILE A 72 -10.05 17.35 4.05
N SER A 73 -10.30 17.50 2.74
CA SER A 73 -11.60 17.90 2.20
C SER A 73 -12.71 16.94 2.61
N ARG A 74 -12.45 15.62 2.61
CA ARG A 74 -13.43 14.60 3.05
C ARG A 74 -13.72 14.69 4.54
N ILE A 75 -12.71 14.90 5.40
CA ILE A 75 -12.93 15.07 6.84
C ILE A 75 -13.79 16.31 7.11
N CYS A 76 -13.42 17.46 6.55
CA CYS A 76 -14.17 18.70 6.71
C CYS A 76 -15.61 18.57 6.19
N GLY A 77 -15.77 18.02 4.98
CA GLY A 77 -17.08 17.80 4.39
C GLY A 77 -17.95 16.85 5.21
N THR A 78 -17.37 15.78 5.78
CA THR A 78 -18.09 14.84 6.65
C THR A 78 -18.53 15.51 7.96
N ALA A 79 -17.67 16.32 8.59
CA ALA A 79 -18.03 17.05 9.82
C ALA A 79 -19.16 18.07 9.58
N ILE A 80 -19.08 18.82 8.47
CA ILE A 80 -20.13 19.77 8.06
C ILE A 80 -21.45 19.02 7.78
N LEU A 81 -21.38 17.89 7.07
CA LEU A 81 -22.55 17.07 6.75
C LEU A 81 -23.22 16.52 8.02
N ILE A 82 -22.45 15.96 8.96
CA ILE A 82 -22.98 15.47 10.25
C ILE A 82 -23.66 16.61 11.01
N THR A 83 -23.04 17.80 11.07
CA THR A 83 -23.62 18.97 11.72
C THR A 83 -24.96 19.36 11.08
N GLY A 84 -25.02 19.38 9.74
CA GLY A 84 -26.26 19.63 9.00
C GLY A 84 -27.36 18.60 9.26
N VAL A 85 -27.00 17.31 9.31
CA VAL A 85 -27.95 16.22 9.61
C VAL A 85 -28.46 16.29 11.04
N VAL A 86 -27.58 16.53 12.03
CA VAL A 86 -27.98 16.69 13.43
C VAL A 86 -28.93 17.89 13.59
N ASN A 87 -28.63 19.01 12.93
CA ASN A 87 -29.51 20.18 12.94
C ASN A 87 -30.86 19.89 12.27
N LEU A 88 -30.87 19.10 11.19
CA LEU A 88 -32.11 18.66 10.52
C LEU A 88 -32.96 17.75 11.43
N VAL A 89 -32.34 16.81 12.14
CA VAL A 89 -33.04 15.97 13.13
C VAL A 89 -33.65 16.83 14.23
N PHE A 90 -32.88 17.80 14.74
CA PHE A 90 -33.39 18.74 15.74
C PHE A 90 -34.56 19.56 15.20
N PHE A 91 -34.49 20.05 13.97
CA PHE A 91 -35.60 20.71 13.29
C PHE A 91 -36.88 19.85 13.32
N PHE A 92 -36.80 18.57 12.95
CA PHE A 92 -37.97 17.68 12.99
C PHE A 92 -38.51 17.49 14.42
N LEU A 93 -37.65 17.29 15.41
CA LEU A 93 -38.08 17.18 16.81
C LEU A 93 -38.84 18.44 17.29
N THR A 94 -38.39 19.62 16.87
CA THR A 94 -39.03 20.89 17.23
C THR A 94 -40.33 21.11 16.47
N LEU A 95 -40.40 20.71 15.19
CA LEU A 95 -41.60 20.79 14.37
C LEU A 95 -42.74 19.93 14.95
N PHE A 96 -42.43 18.74 15.45
CA PHE A 96 -43.39 17.85 16.11
C PHE A 96 -43.63 18.20 17.59
N SER A 97 -43.21 19.39 18.04
CA SER A 97 -43.44 19.92 19.39
C SER A 97 -42.85 19.09 20.54
N PHE A 98 -41.86 18.24 20.28
CA PHE A 98 -41.15 17.52 21.34
C PHE A 98 -40.23 18.43 22.16
N ILE A 99 -39.79 19.57 21.58
CA ILE A 99 -38.87 20.51 22.21
C ILE A 99 -39.29 21.95 21.85
N PRO A 100 -39.55 22.84 22.83
CA PRO A 100 -39.80 24.25 22.56
C PRO A 100 -38.51 24.98 22.14
N THR A 101 -38.60 25.87 21.15
CA THR A 101 -37.45 26.65 20.67
C THR A 101 -37.72 28.15 20.65
N SER A 102 -36.67 28.92 20.90
CA SER A 102 -36.68 30.38 20.80
C SER A 102 -36.37 30.89 19.39
N PHE A 103 -35.94 30.00 18.49
CA PHE A 103 -35.53 30.35 17.13
C PHE A 103 -36.62 30.02 16.09
N PRO A 104 -36.81 30.85 15.06
CA PRO A 104 -37.75 30.56 13.98
C PRO A 104 -37.40 29.25 13.26
N VAL A 105 -38.38 28.35 13.18
CA VAL A 105 -38.23 26.98 12.66
C VAL A 105 -37.68 26.95 11.21
N TYR A 106 -38.07 27.91 10.37
CA TYR A 106 -37.60 27.98 8.98
C TYR A 106 -36.10 28.28 8.83
N ILE A 107 -35.49 29.02 9.79
CA ILE A 107 -34.05 29.32 9.77
C ILE A 107 -33.25 28.03 9.98
N SER A 108 -33.70 27.18 10.90
CA SER A 108 -33.04 25.90 11.17
C SER A 108 -33.07 24.97 9.94
N LEU A 109 -34.20 24.92 9.22
CA LEU A 109 -34.29 24.15 7.98
C LEU A 109 -33.32 24.67 6.91
N TYR A 110 -33.29 25.99 6.70
CA TYR A 110 -32.42 26.61 5.69
C TYR A 110 -30.94 26.37 6.00
N MET A 111 -30.52 26.54 7.26
CA MET A 111 -29.14 26.25 7.69
C MET A 111 -28.78 24.78 7.49
N SER A 112 -29.71 23.85 7.76
CA SER A 112 -29.49 22.42 7.52
C SER A 112 -29.25 22.11 6.04
N ILE A 113 -30.06 22.69 5.15
CA ILE A 113 -29.92 22.49 3.69
C ILE A 113 -28.57 23.02 3.21
N ILE A 114 -28.15 24.21 3.66
CA ILE A 114 -26.84 24.78 3.31
C ILE A 114 -25.69 23.90 3.81
N LEU A 115 -25.74 23.47 5.07
CA LEU A 115 -24.70 22.63 5.66
C LEU A 115 -24.61 21.28 4.94
N ILE A 116 -25.74 20.63 4.68
CA ILE A 116 -25.76 19.37 3.92
C ILE A 116 -25.21 19.56 2.50
N GLY A 117 -25.68 20.59 1.79
CA GLY A 117 -25.22 20.88 0.42
C GLY A 117 -23.72 21.19 0.35
N SER A 118 -23.22 22.04 1.24
CA SER A 118 -21.79 22.37 1.31
C SER A 118 -20.95 21.17 1.74
N GLY A 119 -21.40 20.38 2.74
CA GLY A 119 -20.73 19.15 3.17
C GLY A 119 -20.58 18.14 2.03
N LEU A 120 -21.64 17.91 1.25
CA LEU A 120 -21.59 17.06 0.06
C LEU A 120 -20.62 17.60 -0.99
N ALA A 121 -20.63 18.92 -1.26
CA ALA A 121 -19.70 19.53 -2.21
C ALA A 121 -18.22 19.30 -1.81
N PHE A 122 -17.88 19.48 -0.53
CA PHE A 122 -16.53 19.20 -0.01
C PHE A 122 -16.14 17.72 -0.13
N ILE A 123 -17.09 16.80 0.10
CA ILE A 123 -16.85 15.36 -0.08
C ILE A 123 -16.54 15.05 -1.55
N PHE A 124 -17.34 15.56 -2.50
CA PHE A 124 -17.11 15.34 -3.92
C PHE A 124 -15.79 15.96 -4.42
N LEU A 125 -15.44 17.16 -3.97
CA LEU A 125 -14.14 17.77 -4.26
C LEU A 125 -12.99 16.90 -3.71
N GLY A 126 -13.18 16.34 -2.51
CA GLY A 126 -12.22 15.44 -1.89
C GLY A 126 -12.01 14.15 -2.68
N VAL A 127 -13.11 13.52 -3.11
CA VAL A 127 -13.12 12.34 -3.97
C VAL A 127 -12.43 12.61 -5.31
N ALA A 128 -12.75 13.73 -5.96
CA ALA A 128 -12.12 14.12 -7.23
C ALA A 128 -10.60 14.32 -7.08
N ALA A 129 -10.16 14.94 -5.99
CA ALA A 129 -8.75 15.09 -5.68
C ALA A 129 -8.06 13.74 -5.45
N GLU A 130 -8.68 12.83 -4.69
CA GLU A 130 -8.15 11.49 -4.44
C GLU A 130 -8.08 10.64 -5.73
N MET A 131 -9.09 10.68 -6.60
CA MET A 131 -9.04 10.07 -7.92
C MET A 131 -7.90 10.63 -8.77
N GLY A 132 -7.69 11.95 -8.72
CA GLY A 132 -6.57 12.62 -9.37
C GLY A 132 -5.22 12.20 -8.80
N ALA A 133 -5.14 11.91 -7.51
CA ALA A 133 -3.96 11.36 -6.88
C ALA A 133 -3.64 9.98 -7.48
N TRP A 134 -4.57 9.03 -7.42
CA TRP A 134 -4.35 7.68 -7.95
C TRP A 134 -4.00 7.68 -9.44
N LYS A 135 -4.59 8.58 -10.22
CA LYS A 135 -4.21 8.81 -11.63
C LYS A 135 -2.73 9.19 -11.78
N ASN A 136 -2.23 10.11 -10.96
CA ASN A 136 -0.84 10.54 -11.04
C ASN A 136 0.14 9.46 -10.57
N LEU A 137 -0.22 8.67 -9.56
CA LEU A 137 0.59 7.53 -9.15
C LEU A 137 0.67 6.48 -10.27
N LYS A 138 -0.43 6.24 -10.98
CA LYS A 138 -0.46 5.38 -12.17
C LYS A 138 0.48 5.91 -13.27
N ILE A 139 0.34 7.19 -13.64
CA ILE A 139 1.20 7.83 -14.66
C ILE A 139 2.68 7.68 -14.30
N PHE A 140 3.02 7.84 -13.02
CA PHE A 140 4.38 7.60 -12.55
C PHE A 140 4.86 6.18 -12.87
N PHE A 141 4.08 5.15 -12.53
CA PHE A 141 4.48 3.77 -12.78
C PHE A 141 4.50 3.40 -14.26
N GLU A 142 3.63 3.98 -15.08
CA GLU A 142 3.66 3.80 -16.54
C GLU A 142 4.95 4.38 -17.14
N ASN A 143 5.28 5.62 -16.78
CA ASN A 143 6.44 6.33 -17.32
C ASN A 143 7.79 5.82 -16.78
N ASN A 144 7.79 5.15 -15.62
CA ASN A 144 9.00 4.66 -14.95
C ASN A 144 8.98 3.14 -14.78
N SER A 145 8.27 2.44 -15.67
CA SER A 145 8.07 0.99 -15.58
C SER A 145 9.38 0.20 -15.61
N GLU A 146 10.42 0.73 -16.25
CA GLU A 146 11.78 0.15 -16.32
C GLU A 146 12.49 0.08 -14.95
N MET A 147 12.08 0.91 -13.98
CA MET A 147 12.68 0.90 -12.63
C MET A 147 12.24 -0.32 -11.81
N PHE A 148 11.20 -1.02 -12.25
CA PHE A 148 10.55 -2.09 -11.51
C PHE A 148 10.45 -3.36 -12.36
N PRO A 149 10.46 -4.55 -11.75
CA PRO A 149 10.15 -5.78 -12.47
C PRO A 149 8.78 -5.69 -13.15
N THR A 150 8.68 -6.14 -14.40
CA THR A 150 7.48 -6.03 -15.26
C THR A 150 6.20 -6.52 -14.57
N HIS A 151 6.28 -7.62 -13.82
CA HIS A 151 5.16 -8.15 -13.06
C HIS A 151 4.69 -7.20 -11.94
N ILE A 152 5.62 -6.52 -11.26
CA ILE A 152 5.29 -5.54 -10.21
C ILE A 152 4.68 -4.29 -10.85
N SER A 153 5.28 -3.76 -11.93
CA SER A 153 4.77 -2.59 -12.65
C SER A 153 3.32 -2.78 -13.08
N LYS A 154 2.99 -3.94 -13.66
CA LYS A 154 1.63 -4.28 -14.09
C LYS A 154 0.66 -4.31 -12.90
N GLU A 155 1.05 -4.98 -11.81
CA GLU A 155 0.23 -5.08 -10.59
C GLU A 155 -0.06 -3.70 -9.98
N VAL A 156 0.94 -2.84 -9.86
CA VAL A 156 0.74 -1.51 -9.24
C VAL A 156 -0.08 -0.57 -10.11
N ILE A 157 0.06 -0.64 -11.44
CA ILE A 157 -0.74 0.13 -12.40
C ILE A 157 -2.22 -0.28 -12.27
N GLU A 158 -2.51 -1.59 -12.30
CA GLU A 158 -3.87 -2.09 -12.11
C GLU A 158 -4.40 -1.75 -10.71
N GLY A 159 -3.54 -1.79 -9.69
CA GLY A 159 -3.88 -1.38 -8.34
C GLY A 159 -4.32 0.09 -8.25
N CYS A 160 -3.64 0.99 -8.95
CA CYS A 160 -4.02 2.41 -9.03
C CYS A 160 -5.37 2.60 -9.72
N ASP A 161 -5.67 1.86 -10.80
CA ASP A 161 -6.97 1.90 -11.47
C ASP A 161 -8.10 1.41 -10.57
N LYS A 162 -7.87 0.31 -9.83
CA LYS A 162 -8.84 -0.19 -8.84
C LYS A 162 -9.07 0.81 -7.73
N LEU A 163 -8.04 1.49 -7.22
CA LEU A 163 -8.19 2.51 -6.18
C LEU A 163 -8.94 3.74 -6.68
N LYS A 164 -8.65 4.21 -7.89
CA LYS A 164 -9.38 5.30 -8.51
C LYS A 164 -10.87 4.94 -8.66
N THR A 165 -11.16 3.75 -9.18
CA THR A 165 -12.55 3.28 -9.39
C THR A 165 -13.26 3.02 -8.07
N GLY A 166 -12.56 2.43 -7.09
CA GLY A 166 -13.08 2.20 -5.74
C GLY A 166 -13.39 3.50 -5.00
N THR A 167 -12.56 4.54 -5.18
CA THR A 167 -12.81 5.89 -4.64
C THR A 167 -14.08 6.51 -5.22
N LEU A 168 -14.28 6.38 -6.54
CA LEU A 168 -15.48 6.86 -7.21
C LEU A 168 -16.74 6.13 -6.70
N LEU A 169 -16.69 4.80 -6.64
CA LEU A 169 -17.82 3.98 -6.19
C LEU A 169 -18.13 4.19 -4.70
N SER A 170 -17.09 4.39 -3.88
CA SER A 170 -17.23 4.74 -2.45
C SER A 170 -17.92 6.09 -2.25
N ALA A 171 -17.72 7.05 -3.15
CA ALA A 171 -18.45 8.32 -3.12
C ALA A 171 -19.96 8.14 -3.36
N LEU A 172 -20.32 7.11 -4.12
CA LEU A 172 -21.71 6.69 -4.32
C LEU A 172 -22.18 5.69 -3.24
N GLY A 173 -21.47 5.61 -2.11
CA GLY A 173 -21.75 4.67 -1.02
C GLY A 173 -23.10 4.88 -0.32
N PHE A 174 -23.82 5.97 -0.62
CA PHE A 174 -25.24 6.10 -0.25
C PHE A 174 -26.09 5.00 -0.91
N LEU A 175 -25.62 4.43 -2.02
CA LEU A 175 -26.13 3.21 -2.61
C LEU A 175 -25.34 2.01 -2.05
N ILE A 176 -26.06 1.05 -1.47
CA ILE A 176 -25.47 -0.12 -0.79
C ILE A 176 -24.54 -0.90 -1.74
N VAL A 177 -25.00 -1.18 -2.97
CA VAL A 177 -24.26 -1.99 -3.95
C VAL A 177 -22.94 -1.31 -4.41
N PRO A 178 -22.95 -0.06 -4.91
CA PRO A 178 -21.73 0.70 -5.18
C PRO A 178 -20.79 0.82 -3.98
N GLY A 179 -21.33 0.99 -2.77
CA GLY A 179 -20.51 1.02 -1.54
C GLY A 179 -19.70 -0.26 -1.35
N ILE A 180 -20.35 -1.42 -1.47
CA ILE A 180 -19.68 -2.73 -1.34
C ILE A 180 -18.64 -2.95 -2.45
N ILE A 181 -19.01 -2.69 -3.71
CA ILE A 181 -18.08 -2.86 -4.84
C ILE A 181 -16.88 -1.91 -4.70
N GLY A 182 -17.13 -0.67 -4.32
CA GLY A 182 -16.10 0.34 -4.09
C GLY A 182 -15.11 -0.09 -3.00
N PHE A 183 -15.62 -0.63 -1.90
CA PHE A 183 -14.79 -1.19 -0.83
C PHE A 183 -13.91 -2.34 -1.32
N ILE A 184 -14.48 -3.31 -2.05
CA ILE A 184 -13.72 -4.44 -2.62
C ILE A 184 -12.59 -3.94 -3.51
N PHE A 185 -12.86 -2.95 -4.37
CA PHE A 185 -11.85 -2.37 -5.26
C PHE A 185 -10.75 -1.62 -4.51
N GLN A 186 -11.08 -0.89 -3.44
CA GLN A 186 -10.08 -0.26 -2.59
C GLN A 186 -9.15 -1.29 -1.94
N VAL A 187 -9.70 -2.34 -1.34
CA VAL A 187 -8.91 -3.42 -0.72
C VAL A 187 -8.02 -4.10 -1.75
N GLN A 188 -8.58 -4.49 -2.91
CA GLN A 188 -7.80 -5.10 -3.99
C GLN A 188 -6.66 -4.20 -4.47
N GLY A 189 -6.93 -2.90 -4.64
CA GLY A 189 -5.90 -1.97 -5.10
C GLY A 189 -4.80 -1.73 -4.07
N TYR A 190 -5.12 -1.70 -2.77
CA TYR A 190 -4.09 -1.66 -1.72
C TYR A 190 -3.21 -2.92 -1.71
N PHE A 191 -3.79 -4.11 -1.86
CA PHE A 191 -3.01 -5.34 -1.97
C PHE A 191 -2.14 -5.39 -3.22
N LYS A 192 -2.62 -4.84 -4.34
CA LYS A 192 -1.82 -4.71 -5.56
C LYS A 192 -0.64 -3.76 -5.38
N LEU A 193 -0.83 -2.60 -4.75
CA LEU A 193 0.28 -1.71 -4.38
C LEU A 193 1.24 -2.36 -3.37
N ALA A 194 0.73 -3.22 -2.48
CA ALA A 194 1.55 -3.96 -1.54
C ALA A 194 2.56 -4.91 -2.20
N THR A 195 2.41 -5.24 -3.49
CA THR A 195 3.41 -6.02 -4.23
C THR A 195 4.77 -5.36 -4.30
N LEU A 196 4.85 -4.02 -4.14
CA LEU A 196 6.11 -3.28 -4.05
C LEU A 196 6.99 -3.72 -2.88
N ARG A 197 6.42 -4.36 -1.83
CA ARG A 197 7.19 -4.96 -0.72
C ARG A 197 8.07 -6.15 -1.15
N LYS A 198 7.93 -6.61 -2.41
CA LYS A 198 8.75 -7.66 -3.00
C LYS A 198 9.98 -7.11 -3.71
N LEU A 199 10.11 -5.77 -3.82
CA LEU A 199 11.33 -5.14 -4.32
C LEU A 199 12.48 -5.50 -3.36
N SER A 200 13.40 -6.35 -3.81
CA SER A 200 14.57 -6.73 -3.02
C SER A 200 15.43 -5.49 -2.74
N LYS A 201 16.10 -5.46 -1.57
CA LYS A 201 17.16 -4.48 -1.30
C LYS A 201 18.37 -4.64 -2.22
N SER A 202 18.48 -5.77 -2.92
CA SER A 202 19.56 -6.09 -3.82
C SER A 202 19.03 -7.13 -4.80
N ASP A 203 18.75 -6.73 -6.04
CA ASP A 203 18.67 -7.69 -7.14
C ASP A 203 20.12 -8.03 -7.52
N ALA A 204 20.78 -8.88 -6.75
CA ALA A 204 21.72 -9.80 -7.36
C ALA A 204 20.87 -10.67 -8.31
N PRO A 205 21.27 -10.84 -9.58
CA PRO A 205 20.47 -11.61 -10.52
C PRO A 205 20.27 -13.00 -9.94
N LYS A 206 19.00 -13.37 -9.71
CA LYS A 206 18.66 -14.78 -9.61
C LYS A 206 18.95 -15.37 -10.98
N THR A 207 20.14 -15.94 -11.10
CA THR A 207 20.46 -16.94 -12.12
C THR A 207 19.28 -17.90 -12.17
N SER A 208 18.62 -17.93 -13.32
CA SER A 208 17.81 -19.03 -13.85
C SER A 208 17.43 -20.12 -12.83
N GLU A 209 16.18 -20.13 -12.39
CA GLU A 209 15.47 -21.41 -12.23
C GLU A 209 15.17 -21.93 -13.64
N LEU A 210 16.23 -22.34 -14.35
CA LEU A 210 16.11 -23.41 -15.31
C LEU A 210 15.93 -24.66 -14.45
N GLN A 211 14.79 -25.34 -14.60
CA GLN A 211 14.48 -26.57 -13.88
C GLN A 211 15.61 -27.58 -14.07
N VAL A 212 16.49 -27.71 -13.07
CA VAL A 212 17.35 -28.90 -12.95
C VAL A 212 16.46 -29.97 -12.34
N LYS A 213 15.96 -30.87 -13.18
CA LYS A 213 15.41 -32.15 -12.75
C LYS A 213 16.45 -32.81 -11.84
N LEU A 214 16.07 -33.02 -10.59
CA LEU A 214 16.80 -33.79 -9.60
C LEU A 214 17.03 -35.21 -10.14
N PRO A 215 18.28 -35.68 -10.34
CA PRO A 215 18.53 -37.09 -10.60
C PRO A 215 18.26 -37.89 -9.33
N GLU A 216 17.56 -39.00 -9.51
CA GLU A 216 17.19 -39.99 -8.51
C GLU A 216 18.44 -40.53 -7.75
N PRO A 217 18.39 -40.72 -6.42
CA PRO A 217 19.55 -41.19 -5.67
C PRO A 217 19.84 -42.66 -6.00
N LEU A 218 21.00 -42.90 -6.60
CA LEU A 218 21.60 -44.23 -6.67
C LEU A 218 22.13 -44.66 -5.28
N PRO A 219 22.05 -45.94 -4.91
CA PRO A 219 22.44 -46.43 -3.60
C PRO A 219 23.97 -46.36 -3.43
N VAL A 220 24.42 -45.55 -2.48
CA VAL A 220 25.82 -45.49 -2.06
C VAL A 220 26.10 -46.69 -1.16
N ASN A 221 26.69 -47.73 -1.75
CA ASN A 221 27.34 -48.80 -1.00
C ASN A 221 28.83 -48.49 -0.87
N ASN A 222 29.25 -48.32 0.39
CA ASN A 222 30.54 -48.64 1.00
C ASN A 222 31.83 -48.30 0.22
N LEU A 223 32.56 -47.30 0.74
CA LEU A 223 34.02 -47.35 0.84
C LEU A 223 34.44 -46.65 2.15
N GLU A 224 34.55 -47.45 3.22
CA GLU A 224 35.38 -47.11 4.37
C GLU A 224 36.82 -46.86 3.87
N GLY A 225 37.39 -45.70 4.22
CA GLY A 225 38.75 -45.35 3.81
C GLY A 225 39.33 -44.22 4.64
N ARG A 226 39.88 -44.58 5.81
CA ARG A 226 40.76 -43.80 6.71
C ARG A 226 40.81 -42.30 6.45
N VAL A 227 40.09 -41.54 7.28
CA VAL A 227 40.22 -40.09 7.39
C VAL A 227 41.67 -39.76 7.76
N LYS A 228 42.40 -39.10 6.84
CA LYS A 228 43.74 -38.55 7.12
C LYS A 228 43.57 -37.10 7.56
N PHE A 229 44.25 -36.70 8.62
CA PHE A 229 44.33 -35.29 9.05
C PHE A 229 45.65 -34.67 8.58
N CYS A 230 45.63 -33.38 8.28
CA CYS A 230 46.84 -32.65 7.96
C CYS A 230 47.78 -32.59 9.18
N PRO A 231 49.04 -33.04 9.09
CA PRO A 231 49.97 -33.03 10.23
C PRO A 231 50.35 -31.60 10.67
N ASN A 232 50.16 -30.59 9.82
CA ASN A 232 50.55 -29.22 10.12
C ASN A 232 49.43 -28.38 10.76
N CYS A 233 48.16 -28.60 10.40
CA CYS A 233 47.05 -27.78 10.88
C CYS A 233 45.87 -28.55 11.47
N GLY A 234 45.88 -29.89 11.40
CA GLY A 234 44.81 -30.74 11.92
C GLY A 234 43.52 -30.76 11.07
N ALA A 235 43.51 -30.13 9.90
CA ALA A 235 42.35 -30.13 9.01
C ALA A 235 42.08 -31.54 8.44
N GLU A 236 40.80 -31.89 8.31
CA GLU A 236 40.37 -33.15 7.70
C GLU A 236 40.66 -33.15 6.19
N LEU A 237 41.36 -34.19 5.71
CA LEU A 237 41.72 -34.29 4.30
C LEU A 237 40.68 -35.09 3.53
N SER A 238 39.92 -34.38 2.70
CA SER A 238 39.11 -34.98 1.63
C SER A 238 40.09 -35.53 0.58
N GLY A 239 40.23 -36.85 0.52
CA GLY A 239 41.33 -37.53 -0.19
C GLY A 239 41.55 -37.08 -1.65
N LEU A 240 42.83 -37.15 -2.07
CA LEU A 240 43.41 -36.93 -3.42
C LEU A 240 44.09 -35.58 -3.71
N GLY A 241 44.28 -34.69 -2.73
CA GLY A 241 45.11 -33.47 -2.90
C GLY A 241 46.58 -33.66 -2.48
N ARG A 242 47.54 -33.18 -3.29
CA ARG A 242 48.97 -33.05 -2.90
C ARG A 242 49.20 -31.99 -1.82
N PHE A 243 48.29 -31.03 -1.67
CA PHE A 243 48.41 -29.91 -0.73
C PHE A 243 47.15 -29.77 0.12
N CYS A 244 47.32 -29.33 1.37
CA CYS A 244 46.19 -29.04 2.26
C CYS A 244 45.46 -27.77 1.81
N ALA A 245 44.14 -27.87 1.61
CA ALA A 245 43.31 -26.74 1.21
C ALA A 245 43.25 -25.59 2.24
N GLN A 246 43.59 -25.88 3.51
CA GLN A 246 43.45 -24.92 4.60
C GLN A 246 44.75 -24.20 4.94
N CYS A 247 45.91 -24.86 4.85
CA CYS A 247 47.21 -24.26 5.19
C CYS A 247 48.27 -24.33 4.08
N GLY A 248 47.96 -24.94 2.93
CA GLY A 248 48.84 -25.00 1.76
C GLY A 248 50.06 -25.92 1.91
N SER A 249 50.20 -26.65 3.03
CA SER A 249 51.32 -27.57 3.21
C SER A 249 51.17 -28.83 2.35
N GLU A 250 52.27 -29.33 1.82
CA GLU A 250 52.32 -30.58 1.06
C GLU A 250 51.97 -31.76 1.98
N ILE A 251 51.07 -32.62 1.50
CA ILE A 251 50.60 -33.82 2.21
C ILE A 251 51.34 -35.00 1.56
N ASN A 252 52.37 -35.50 2.25
CA ASN A 252 53.13 -36.69 1.86
C ASN A 252 52.45 -37.97 2.35
#